data_AF-A0A951V8H4-F1
#
_entry.id   AF-A0A951V8H4-F1
#
_cell.length_a   1.000
_cell.length_b   1.000
_cell.length_c   1.000
_cell.angle_alpha   90.00
_cell.angle_beta   90.00
_cell.angle_gamma   90.00
#
_symmetry.space_group_name_H-M   'P 1'
#
loop_
_entity.id
_entity.type
_entity.pdbx_description
1 polymer ?
#
loop_
_entity_poly.entity_id
_entity_poly.type
_entity_poly.pdbx_seq_one_letter_code
_entity_poly.pdbx_strand_id
1 'polypeptide(L)'
;MQFSSKRSLISLFTLFIILLAGLPLKAQDRDFTDNELKSFSKVVVEVITIQQNTQRDMIAIIQENNLTVPRFNQMMAQAQELGEEGIEGTEEEKRVFFIVADAFNGIQDRMIDDLTKAIVSKGLSLERYEAILQRYQSDPDFQARVHTLAEEN
;
A
#
# COMPACT_ATOMS: atom_id res chain seq x y z
N MET A 1 -1.71 -10.36 36.25
CA MET A 1 -2.90 -10.79 35.49
C MET A 1 -2.62 -10.52 34.02
N GLN A 2 -2.92 -11.52 33.19
CA GLN A 2 -2.33 -11.81 31.88
C GLN A 2 -2.83 -10.87 30.78
N PHE A 3 -1.92 -10.32 29.97
CA PHE A 3 -2.20 -9.78 28.64
C PHE A 3 -2.72 -10.91 27.74
N SER A 4 -3.84 -10.71 27.05
CA SER A 4 -4.19 -11.48 25.86
C SER A 4 -4.91 -10.61 24.84
N SER A 5 -4.48 -10.81 23.61
CA SER A 5 -4.65 -10.03 22.41
C SER A 5 -6.09 -9.91 21.92
N LYS A 6 -6.56 -8.68 21.70
CA LYS A 6 -7.52 -8.39 20.63
C LYS A 6 -6.74 -7.69 19.53
N ARG A 7 -6.70 -8.31 18.36
CA ARG A 7 -5.99 -7.84 17.17
C ARG A 7 -6.44 -6.41 16.88
N SER A 8 -5.55 -5.46 17.14
CA SER A 8 -5.76 -4.06 16.76
C SER A 8 -5.87 -4.05 15.24
N LEU A 9 -7.02 -3.60 14.72
CA LEU A 9 -7.22 -3.23 13.32
C LEU A 9 -6.37 -1.96 13.09
N ILE A 10 -5.04 -2.13 13.05
CA ILE A 10 -4.10 -1.04 12.83
C ILE A 10 -4.29 -0.60 11.39
N SER A 11 -5.08 0.46 11.22
CA SER A 11 -4.87 1.53 10.25
C SER A 11 -4.44 1.07 8.85
N LEU A 12 -5.36 0.46 8.10
CA LEU A 12 -5.10 0.07 6.70
C LEU A 12 -5.22 1.24 5.70
N PHE A 13 -5.54 2.45 6.18
CA PHE A 13 -5.60 3.66 5.35
C PHE A 13 -4.68 4.80 5.83
N THR A 14 -4.07 4.65 7.01
CA THR A 14 -3.19 5.67 7.60
C THR A 14 -1.97 5.00 8.24
N LEU A 15 -1.24 4.18 7.48
CA LEU A 15 0.03 3.63 7.94
C LEU A 15 0.99 3.26 6.81
N PHE A 16 1.13 4.13 5.81
CA PHE A 16 2.36 4.13 4.99
C PHE A 16 3.33 5.26 5.40
N ILE A 17 3.01 5.99 6.47
CA ILE A 17 3.86 7.03 7.05
C ILE A 17 3.80 6.91 8.59
N ILE A 18 4.33 5.81 9.14
CA ILE A 18 4.91 5.85 10.48
C ILE A 18 6.37 5.45 10.33
N LEU A 19 7.22 6.46 10.49
CA LEU A 19 8.54 6.43 11.13
C LEU A 19 9.14 5.02 11.26
N LEU A 20 10.01 4.67 10.33
CA LEU A 20 11.14 3.78 10.61
C LEU A 20 11.99 4.46 11.71
N ALA A 21 11.61 4.20 12.96
CA ALA A 21 12.49 4.40 14.09
C ALA A 21 13.79 3.62 13.79
N GLY A 22 14.89 4.35 13.72
CA GLY A 22 16.17 3.87 13.22
C GLY A 22 16.78 2.79 14.11
N LEU A 23 16.46 1.54 13.82
CA LEU A 23 17.41 0.46 14.05
C LEU A 23 18.34 0.43 12.84
N PRO A 24 19.66 0.59 13.02
CA PRO A 24 20.60 0.31 11.95
C PRO A 24 20.57 -1.20 11.70
N LEU A 25 19.63 -1.64 10.88
CA LEU A 25 19.84 -2.85 10.10
C LEU A 25 21.07 -2.51 9.26
N LYS A 26 22.21 -3.12 9.59
CA LYS A 26 23.35 -3.14 8.69
C LYS A 26 22.81 -3.65 7.37
N ALA A 27 22.55 -2.74 6.43
CA ALA A 27 22.42 -3.06 5.04
C ALA A 27 23.68 -3.85 4.73
N GLN A 28 23.53 -5.15 4.53
CA GLN A 28 24.58 -5.92 3.92
C GLN A 28 24.77 -5.22 2.58
N ASP A 29 25.88 -4.51 2.40
CA ASP A 29 26.30 -3.94 1.12
C ASP A 29 26.46 -5.13 0.16
N ARG A 30 25.34 -5.58 -0.38
CA ARG A 30 25.28 -6.39 -1.57
C ARG A 30 25.08 -5.37 -2.67
N ASP A 31 26.17 -5.05 -3.36
CA ASP A 31 26.10 -4.21 -4.55
C ASP A 31 24.95 -4.69 -5.44
N PHE A 32 24.13 -3.73 -5.86
CA PHE A 32 23.04 -3.96 -6.81
C PHE A 32 23.60 -3.86 -8.22
N THR A 33 23.35 -4.89 -9.02
CA THR A 33 23.76 -4.92 -10.42
C THR A 33 22.97 -3.88 -11.23
N ASP A 34 23.55 -3.37 -12.31
CA ASP A 34 22.87 -2.40 -13.19
C ASP A 34 21.55 -2.96 -13.74
N ASN A 35 21.51 -4.27 -14.04
CA ASN A 35 20.29 -4.94 -14.48
C ASN A 35 19.18 -4.91 -13.42
N GLU A 36 19.52 -5.15 -12.15
CA GLU A 36 18.54 -5.06 -11.06
C GLU A 36 18.01 -3.64 -10.89
N LEU A 37 18.87 -2.62 -11.04
CA LEU A 37 18.45 -1.22 -10.96
C LEU A 37 17.58 -0.80 -12.14
N LYS A 38 17.89 -1.28 -13.35
CA LYS A 38 17.03 -1.08 -14.53
C LYS A 38 15.67 -1.76 -14.35
N SER A 39 15.63 -2.98 -13.82
CA SER A 39 14.38 -3.66 -13.47
C SER A 39 13.61 -2.90 -12.40
N PHE A 40 14.28 -2.40 -11.36
CA PHE A 40 13.66 -1.61 -10.30
C PHE A 40 12.97 -0.36 -10.86
N SER A 41 13.63 0.41 -11.72
CA SER A 41 13.03 1.60 -12.34
C SER A 41 11.76 1.28 -13.13
N LYS A 42 11.73 0.14 -13.84
CA LYS A 42 10.53 -0.32 -14.56
C LYS A 42 9.41 -0.74 -13.62
N VAL A 43 9.76 -1.46 -12.55
CA VAL A 43 8.79 -1.88 -11.52
C VAL A 43 8.17 -0.65 -10.85
N VAL A 44 8.94 0.39 -10.52
CA VAL A 44 8.40 1.61 -9.88
C VAL A 44 7.30 2.25 -10.72
N VAL A 45 7.46 2.31 -12.05
CA VAL A 45 6.43 2.85 -12.95
C VAL A 45 5.15 1.99 -12.93
N GLU A 46 5.29 0.67 -12.95
CA GLU A 46 4.15 -0.25 -12.86
C GLU A 46 3.46 -0.16 -11.48
N VAL A 47 4.22 -0.06 -10.40
CA VAL A 47 3.70 0.12 -9.03
C VAL A 47 2.86 1.39 -8.90
N ILE A 48 3.34 2.52 -9.45
CA ILE A 48 2.58 3.78 -9.47
C ILE A 48 1.25 3.60 -10.22
N THR A 49 1.28 2.90 -11.35
CA THR A 49 0.09 2.66 -12.18
C THR A 49 -0.92 1.77 -11.43
N ILE A 50 -0.45 0.69 -10.79
CA ILE A 50 -1.28 -0.20 -9.97
C ILE A 50 -1.94 0.59 -8.84
N GLN A 51 -1.18 1.42 -8.11
CA GLN A 51 -1.71 2.24 -7.02
C GLN A 51 -2.80 3.22 -7.48
N GLN A 52 -2.60 3.88 -8.63
CA GLN A 52 -3.59 4.79 -9.21
C GLN A 52 -4.88 4.05 -9.60
N ASN A 53 -4.75 2.87 -10.20
CA ASN A 53 -5.90 2.03 -10.55
C ASN A 53 -6.65 1.55 -9.31
N THR A 54 -5.95 1.09 -8.28
CA THR A 54 -6.55 0.70 -6.99
C THR A 54 -7.34 1.85 -6.38
N GLN A 55 -6.78 3.06 -6.36
CA GLN A 55 -7.49 4.24 -5.83
C GLN A 55 -8.77 4.53 -6.64
N ARG A 56 -8.69 4.44 -7.96
CA ARG A 56 -9.85 4.63 -8.85
C ARG A 56 -10.94 3.59 -8.59
N ASP A 57 -10.56 2.31 -8.43
CA ASP A 57 -11.49 1.22 -8.15
C ASP A 57 -12.18 1.40 -6.78
N MET A 58 -11.44 1.85 -5.76
CA MET A 58 -12.01 2.17 -4.45
C MET A 58 -13.03 3.32 -4.51
N ILE A 59 -12.75 4.37 -5.28
CA ILE A 59 -13.69 5.48 -5.48
C ILE A 59 -14.93 5.00 -6.24
N ALA A 60 -14.74 4.19 -7.28
CA ALA A 60 -15.83 3.67 -8.10
C ALA A 60 -16.81 2.84 -7.26
N ILE A 61 -16.32 1.88 -6.45
CA ILE A 61 -17.20 1.02 -5.67
C ILE A 61 -17.98 1.79 -4.59
N ILE A 62 -17.41 2.86 -4.01
CA ILE A 62 -18.14 3.76 -3.11
C ILE A 62 -19.33 4.40 -3.86
N GLN A 63 -19.07 4.97 -5.04
CA GLN A 63 -20.06 5.71 -5.83
C GLN A 63 -21.14 4.80 -6.41
N GLU A 64 -20.77 3.60 -6.89
CA GLU A 64 -21.69 2.60 -7.43
C GLU A 64 -22.73 2.13 -6.40
N ASN A 65 -22.37 2.17 -5.11
CA ASN A 65 -23.28 1.85 -4.01
C ASN A 65 -24.02 3.07 -3.45
N ASN A 66 -24.07 4.18 -4.19
CA ASN A 66 -24.76 5.43 -3.80
C ASN A 66 -24.24 6.06 -2.49
N LEU A 67 -22.98 5.78 -2.13
CA LEU A 67 -22.31 6.42 -1.02
C LEU A 67 -21.34 7.48 -1.55
N THR A 68 -21.11 8.55 -0.79
CA THR A 68 -20.08 9.53 -1.14
C THR A 68 -18.78 9.19 -0.43
N VAL A 69 -17.63 9.52 -1.04
CA VAL A 69 -16.31 9.30 -0.42
C VAL A 69 -16.20 9.97 0.97
N PRO A 70 -16.64 11.24 1.16
CA PRO A 70 -16.62 11.85 2.50
C PRO A 70 -17.49 11.10 3.51
N ARG A 71 -18.68 10.62 3.10
CA ARG A 71 -19.58 9.88 3.99
C ARG A 71 -19.00 8.53 4.38
N PHE A 72 -18.44 7.80 3.41
CA PHE A 72 -17.73 6.54 3.68
C PHE A 72 -16.57 6.75 4.67
N ASN A 73 -15.76 7.78 4.45
CA ASN A 73 -14.62 8.10 5.33
C ASN A 73 -15.08 8.45 6.76
N GLN A 74 -16.20 9.18 6.91
CA GLN A 74 -16.79 9.44 8.23
C GLN A 74 -17.19 8.14 8.93
N MET A 75 -17.91 7.25 8.23
CA MET A 75 -18.36 5.98 8.81
C MET A 75 -17.18 5.05 9.15
N MET A 76 -16.13 5.05 8.32
CA MET A 76 -14.87 4.36 8.62
C MET A 76 -14.22 4.88 9.90
N ALA A 77 -14.17 6.21 10.08
CA ALA A 77 -13.61 6.81 11.29
C ALA A 77 -14.41 6.43 12.54
N GLN A 78 -15.76 6.47 12.45
CA GLN A 78 -16.65 6.04 13.53
C GLN A 78 -16.45 4.55 13.86
N ALA A 79 -16.36 3.68 12.85
CA ALA A 79 -16.11 2.26 13.05
C ALA A 79 -14.79 1.99 13.78
N GLN A 80 -13.74 2.78 13.50
CA GLN A 80 -12.44 2.66 14.15
C GLN A 80 -12.43 3.16 15.59
N GLU A 81 -13.11 4.27 15.86
CA GLU A 81 -13.11 4.91 17.18
C GLU A 81 -14.12 4.26 18.14
N LEU A 82 -15.32 3.95 17.65
CA LEU A 82 -16.47 3.56 18.45
C LEU A 82 -16.88 2.09 18.25
N GLY A 83 -16.28 1.41 17.27
CA GLY A 83 -16.71 0.08 16.83
C GLY A 83 -17.93 0.12 15.90
N GLU A 84 -18.32 -1.04 15.38
CA GLU A 84 -19.40 -1.17 14.39
C GLU A 84 -20.76 -0.65 14.89
N GLU A 85 -21.05 -0.84 16.19
CA GLU A 85 -22.29 -0.37 16.81
C GLU A 85 -22.36 1.16 16.92
N GLY A 86 -21.21 1.83 16.94
CA GLY A 86 -21.09 3.28 17.05
C GLY A 86 -21.18 4.03 15.72
N ILE A 87 -21.38 3.32 14.60
CA ILE A 87 -21.54 3.95 13.29
C ILE A 87 -22.91 4.63 13.21
N GLU A 88 -22.92 5.91 12.84
CA GLU A 88 -24.13 6.71 12.68
C GLU A 88 -24.67 6.63 11.25
N GLY A 89 -25.97 6.45 11.12
CA GLY A 89 -26.66 6.43 9.82
C GLY A 89 -27.92 5.59 9.85
N THR A 90 -28.65 5.62 8.76
CA THR A 90 -29.76 4.68 8.53
C THR A 90 -29.26 3.25 8.42
N GLU A 91 -30.14 2.27 8.66
CA GLU A 91 -29.80 0.85 8.48
C GLU A 91 -29.35 0.54 7.06
N GLU A 92 -29.89 1.25 6.07
CA GLU A 92 -29.48 1.08 4.67
C GLU A 92 -28.09 1.65 4.40
N GLU A 93 -27.77 2.84 4.91
CA GLU A 93 -26.41 3.40 4.81
C GLU A 93 -25.38 2.48 5.46
N LYS A 94 -25.69 1.92 6.64
CA LYS A 94 -24.79 0.97 7.33
C LYS A 94 -24.58 -0.29 6.50
N ARG A 95 -25.65 -0.83 5.91
CA ARG A 95 -25.58 -2.03 5.04
C ARG A 95 -24.67 -1.77 3.84
N VAL A 96 -24.87 -0.64 3.15
CA VAL A 96 -24.03 -0.20 2.02
C VAL A 96 -22.57 -0.02 2.46
N PHE A 97 -22.34 0.62 3.60
CA PHE A 97 -20.99 0.80 4.15
C PHE A 97 -20.25 -0.54 4.32
N PHE A 98 -20.89 -1.55 4.91
CA PHE A 98 -20.26 -2.86 5.09
C PHE A 98 -20.00 -3.58 3.77
N ILE A 99 -20.87 -3.45 2.77
CA ILE A 99 -20.65 -3.99 1.41
C ILE A 99 -19.40 -3.36 0.78
N VAL A 100 -19.29 -2.03 0.85
CA VAL A 100 -18.14 -1.30 0.30
C VAL A 100 -16.86 -1.63 1.06
N ALA A 101 -16.91 -1.70 2.40
CA ALA A 101 -15.77 -2.05 3.24
C ALA A 101 -15.27 -3.48 2.97
N ASP A 102 -16.17 -4.44 2.71
CA ASP A 102 -15.79 -5.80 2.30
C ASP A 102 -15.14 -5.81 0.92
N ALA A 103 -15.71 -5.09 -0.05
CA ALA A 103 -15.14 -4.97 -1.39
C ALA A 103 -13.72 -4.37 -1.39
N PHE A 104 -13.42 -3.49 -0.44
CA PHE A 104 -12.08 -2.94 -0.25
C PHE A 104 -11.05 -4.00 0.12
N ASN A 105 -11.42 -5.06 0.85
CA ASN A 105 -10.52 -6.18 1.12
C ASN A 105 -10.14 -6.88 -0.18
N GLY A 106 -11.13 -7.18 -1.03
CA GLY A 106 -10.88 -7.81 -2.33
C GLY A 106 -10.06 -6.93 -3.29
N ILE A 107 -10.23 -5.61 -3.25
CA ILE A 107 -9.39 -4.68 -4.03
C ILE A 107 -7.94 -4.71 -3.53
N GLN A 108 -7.73 -4.73 -2.22
CA GLN A 108 -6.39 -4.77 -1.62
C GLN A 108 -5.66 -6.08 -1.92
N ASP A 109 -6.35 -7.22 -1.83
CA ASP A 109 -5.76 -8.52 -2.15
C ASP A 109 -5.29 -8.58 -3.61
N ARG A 110 -6.11 -8.06 -4.55
CA ARG A 110 -5.72 -7.96 -5.96
C ARG A 110 -4.52 -7.04 -6.15
N MET A 111 -4.49 -5.90 -5.48
CA MET A 111 -3.35 -5.00 -5.53
C MET A 111 -2.06 -5.69 -5.08
N ILE A 112 -2.09 -6.46 -3.98
CA ILE A 112 -0.92 -7.20 -3.47
C ILE A 112 -0.41 -8.22 -4.50
N ASP A 113 -1.33 -8.95 -5.13
CA ASP A 113 -1.00 -9.91 -6.19
C ASP A 113 -0.39 -9.22 -7.42
N ASP A 114 -0.98 -8.12 -7.88
CA ASP A 114 -0.50 -7.33 -9.01
C ASP A 114 0.89 -6.73 -8.75
N LEU A 115 1.14 -6.20 -7.54
CA LEU A 115 2.45 -5.71 -7.13
C LEU A 115 3.50 -6.83 -7.13
N THR A 116 3.14 -8.00 -6.59
CA THR A 116 4.03 -9.16 -6.55
C THR A 116 4.38 -9.63 -7.96
N LYS A 117 3.39 -9.69 -8.86
CA LYS A 117 3.60 -10.05 -10.27
C LYS A 117 4.46 -9.02 -11.01
N ALA A 118 4.24 -7.73 -10.79
CA ALA A 118 5.04 -6.67 -11.39
C ALA A 118 6.52 -6.82 -11.00
N ILE A 119 6.81 -7.07 -9.72
CA ILE A 119 8.18 -7.27 -9.22
C ILE A 119 8.82 -8.53 -9.81
N VAL A 120 8.15 -9.68 -9.69
CA VAL A 120 8.71 -10.99 -10.07
C VAL A 120 8.88 -11.10 -11.59
N SER A 121 7.95 -10.56 -12.38
CA SER A 121 8.02 -10.60 -13.85
C SER A 121 9.21 -9.84 -14.44
N LYS A 122 9.79 -8.88 -13.70
CA LYS A 122 11.00 -8.14 -14.10
C LYS A 122 12.29 -8.77 -13.55
N GLY A 123 12.21 -9.99 -13.00
CA GLY A 123 13.36 -10.74 -12.52
C GLY A 123 13.86 -10.32 -11.13
N LEU A 124 13.09 -9.52 -10.39
CA LEU A 124 13.41 -9.17 -9.01
C LEU A 124 12.62 -10.08 -8.05
N SER A 125 13.27 -10.53 -6.98
CA SER A 125 12.55 -11.03 -5.81
C SER A 125 11.98 -9.86 -4.99
N LEU A 126 10.94 -10.09 -4.18
CA LEU A 126 10.42 -9.10 -3.24
C LEU A 126 11.52 -8.53 -2.31
N GLU A 127 12.34 -9.40 -1.71
CA GLU A 127 13.44 -8.99 -0.82
C GLU A 127 14.43 -8.04 -1.53
N ARG A 128 14.81 -8.36 -2.77
CA ARG A 128 15.69 -7.49 -3.57
C ARG A 128 15.03 -6.16 -3.92
N TYR A 129 13.75 -6.16 -4.30
CA TYR A 129 13.02 -4.93 -4.56
C TYR A 129 12.97 -4.02 -3.33
N GLU A 130 12.63 -4.58 -2.16
CA GLU A 130 12.58 -3.85 -0.88
C GLU A 130 13.96 -3.30 -0.49
N ALA A 131 15.02 -4.08 -0.64
CA ALA A 131 16.38 -3.64 -0.35
C ALA A 131 16.83 -2.47 -1.26
N ILE A 132 16.50 -2.53 -2.56
CA ILE A 132 16.77 -1.42 -3.50
C ILE A 132 15.94 -0.19 -3.12
N LEU A 133 14.64 -0.37 -2.84
CA LEU A 133 13.73 0.70 -2.46
C LEU A 133 14.20 1.43 -1.21
N GLN A 134 14.61 0.68 -0.18
CA GLN A 134 15.13 1.25 1.06
C GLN A 134 16.35 2.13 0.81
N ARG A 135 17.33 1.64 0.04
CA ARG A 135 18.51 2.44 -0.30
C ARG A 135 18.13 3.66 -1.13
N TYR A 136 17.31 3.48 -2.16
CA TYR A 136 16.79 4.54 -3.03
C TYR A 136 16.13 5.69 -2.27
N GLN A 137 15.40 5.39 -1.19
CA GLN A 137 14.77 6.42 -0.35
C GLN A 137 15.75 7.16 0.57
N SER A 138 16.87 6.53 0.92
CA SER A 138 17.81 7.06 1.93
C SER A 138 19.09 7.69 1.36
N ASP A 139 19.45 7.37 0.12
CA ASP A 139 20.75 7.68 -0.50
C ASP A 139 20.54 8.46 -1.82
N PRO A 140 20.71 9.80 -1.82
CA PRO A 140 20.53 10.64 -3.01
C PRO A 140 21.46 10.28 -4.17
N ASP A 141 22.70 9.87 -3.89
CA ASP A 141 23.67 9.50 -4.94
C ASP A 141 23.24 8.18 -5.59
N PHE A 142 22.73 7.25 -4.81
CA PHE A 142 22.15 6.02 -5.33
C PHE A 142 20.88 6.28 -6.14
N GLN A 143 20.02 7.21 -5.71
CA GLN A 143 18.86 7.65 -6.50
C GLN A 143 19.30 8.21 -7.86
N ALA A 144 20.31 9.08 -7.89
CA ALA A 144 20.84 9.63 -9.14
C ALA A 144 21.38 8.51 -10.06
N ARG A 145 22.13 7.54 -9.52
CA ARG A 145 22.61 6.38 -10.29
C ARG A 145 21.46 5.57 -10.91
N VAL A 146 20.42 5.27 -10.13
CA VAL A 146 19.25 4.53 -10.61
C VAL A 146 18.55 5.30 -11.74
N HIS A 147 18.46 6.62 -11.62
CA HIS A 147 17.89 7.48 -12.65
C HIS A 147 18.69 7.44 -13.96
N THR A 148 20.02 7.64 -13.90
CA THR A 148 20.89 7.55 -15.08
C THR A 148 20.76 6.20 -15.79
N LEU A 149 20.81 5.10 -15.04
CA LEU A 149 20.66 3.76 -15.63
C LEU A 149 19.28 3.52 -16.25
N ALA A 150 18.23 4.20 -15.77
CA ALA A 150 16.90 4.11 -16.35
C ALA A 150 16.82 4.78 -17.73
N GLU A 151 17.53 5.90 -17.91
CA GLU A 151 17.58 6.68 -19.17
C GLU A 151 18.43 6.04 -20.27
N GLU A 152 19.37 5.16 -19.91
CA GLU A 152 20.25 4.44 -20.85
C GLU A 152 19.55 3.27 -21.60
N ASN A 153 18.22 3.26 -21.70
CA ASN A 153 17.45 2.17 -22.34
C ASN A 153 16.60 2.66 -23.51
#